data_AF-A0A495I5Y6-F1
#
_entry.id   AF-A0A495I5Y6-F1
#
_cell.length_a   1.000
_cell.length_b   1.000
_cell.length_c   1.000
_cell.angle_alpha   90.00
_cell.angle_beta   90.00
_cell.angle_gamma   90.00
#
_symmetry.space_group_name_H-M   'P 1'
#
loop_
_entity.id
_entity.type
_entity.pdbx_description
1 polymer ?
#
loop_
_entity_poly.entity_id
_entity_poly.type
_entity_poly.pdbx_seq_one_letter_code
_entity_poly.pdbx_strand_id
1 'polypeptide(L)'
;MYAPFFGLQHPPFSIAPDPRYLFMSERHREALAHLLYGLDAGGGFVLLTGEVGAGKTTVCRCFLEQIPSHCNVAYIFNPKLTVRELLRSICDEFGVPHKPTVPGGVETVKDYIDPLNASLLAAHAAGRNTVLIIDEAQNLSADVLEQLRLLTNLETSERKLLQIILIGQPELRAMVAKPSMEQLAQRVIARFHLGALSPQETQQYIAHRLAVAGLTGPLPFDRGALRRVHALSHGVPRRINLLCDRALLGAYAAGARQVNRAIVNRAAREVFDAPASAAAARSARQAGLPRWALAGLGAVAGAAAVAAAGWGMGVWPAHRGGPQVATTGPGAAVAPGAASSLGAKPPAAAAPAAVLPASAAAASAPVAAAPAVPASSAAPSSALDQFMQAQPATDAPAWQALASAWGAALPAGADACTTLPREGLRCYRNRRAGLNLVRQIDRPVLLALYPSEEAEAPVSVLLRGLDGDNATLEGGGRSLRVPVAELAQVWRGEIATLWRAPVGMPDRGEITDSPAGAAWLDQRLASKAAGGSGPGSKPVTPAQRQSRIHRFQLAQGVTPDGRAGPLTLMLLNRATGVNEPRLRNTP
;
A
#
# COMPACT_ATOMS: atom_id res chain seq x y z
N MET A 1 -10.67 11.24 -18.28
CA MET A 1 -10.35 11.53 -19.70
C MET A 1 -11.13 10.63 -20.64
N TYR A 2 -11.11 9.29 -20.50
CA TYR A 2 -11.91 8.40 -21.38
C TYR A 2 -13.42 8.38 -21.09
N ALA A 3 -13.86 8.70 -19.86
CA ALA A 3 -15.27 8.55 -19.46
C ALA A 3 -16.25 9.31 -20.37
N PRO A 4 -16.07 10.62 -20.67
CA PRO A 4 -16.94 11.33 -21.61
C PRO A 4 -16.93 10.75 -23.03
N PHE A 5 -15.80 10.22 -23.49
CA PHE A 5 -15.69 9.59 -24.80
C PHE A 5 -16.56 8.32 -24.94
N PHE A 6 -16.79 7.60 -23.84
CA PHE A 6 -17.70 6.45 -23.82
C PHE A 6 -19.12 6.80 -23.32
N GLY A 7 -19.42 8.10 -23.13
CA GLY A 7 -20.72 8.54 -22.61
C GLY A 7 -20.93 8.23 -21.13
N LEU A 8 -19.85 8.08 -20.37
CA LEU A 8 -19.88 7.79 -18.94
C LEU A 8 -19.71 9.09 -18.14
N GLN A 9 -20.44 9.19 -17.03
CA GLN A 9 -20.37 10.34 -16.11
C GLN A 9 -19.22 10.21 -15.12
N HIS A 10 -18.86 8.97 -14.77
CA HIS A 10 -17.85 8.63 -13.77
C HIS A 10 -16.94 7.50 -14.29
N PRO A 11 -15.72 7.34 -13.75
CA PRO A 11 -14.86 6.20 -14.10
C PRO A 11 -15.45 4.88 -13.55
N PRO A 12 -15.85 3.93 -14.42
CA PRO A 12 -16.53 2.70 -14.02
C PRO A 12 -15.61 1.70 -13.33
N PHE A 13 -14.29 1.80 -13.56
CA PHE A 13 -13.34 0.77 -13.15
C PHE A 13 -12.39 1.17 -12.01
N SER A 14 -12.78 2.15 -11.18
CA SER A 14 -12.03 2.51 -9.98
C SER A 14 -11.84 1.31 -9.03
N ILE A 15 -10.66 1.22 -8.42
CA ILE A 15 -10.34 0.23 -7.38
C ILE A 15 -10.69 0.77 -6.00
N ALA A 16 -10.92 2.09 -5.88
CA ALA A 16 -11.39 2.68 -4.64
C ALA A 16 -12.77 2.10 -4.27
N PRO A 17 -13.00 1.74 -3.00
CA PRO A 17 -14.26 1.16 -2.56
C PRO A 17 -15.37 2.22 -2.59
N ASP A 18 -16.21 2.19 -3.62
CA ASP A 18 -17.43 3.00 -3.74
C ASP A 18 -18.66 2.07 -3.66
N PRO A 19 -19.56 2.24 -2.67
CA PRO A 19 -20.73 1.39 -2.48
C PRO A 19 -21.66 1.30 -3.70
N ARG A 20 -21.67 2.32 -4.56
CA ARG A 20 -22.54 2.33 -5.75
C ARG A 20 -22.17 1.25 -6.76
N TYR A 21 -20.90 0.83 -6.78
CA TYR A 21 -20.36 -0.15 -7.73
C TYR A 21 -20.36 -1.58 -7.17
N LEU A 22 -21.04 -1.79 -6.04
CA LEU A 22 -21.13 -3.06 -5.36
C LEU A 22 -22.00 -4.05 -6.16
N PHE A 23 -21.34 -5.01 -6.80
CA PHE A 23 -22.01 -6.09 -7.51
C PHE A 23 -22.12 -7.32 -6.62
N MET A 24 -23.35 -7.66 -6.22
CA MET A 24 -23.65 -8.87 -5.46
C MET A 24 -23.89 -10.05 -6.41
N SER A 25 -22.84 -10.82 -6.68
CA SER A 25 -22.97 -12.09 -7.39
C SER A 25 -23.66 -13.14 -6.52
N GLU A 26 -24.10 -14.25 -7.11
CA GLU A 26 -24.75 -15.35 -6.37
C GLU A 26 -23.85 -15.87 -5.24
N ARG A 27 -22.55 -16.03 -5.54
CA ARG A 27 -21.54 -16.45 -4.54
C ARG A 27 -21.34 -15.43 -3.41
N HIS A 28 -21.50 -14.14 -3.69
CA HIS A 28 -21.44 -13.11 -2.65
C HIS A 28 -22.66 -13.18 -1.73
N ARG A 29 -23.85 -13.45 -2.30
CA ARG A 29 -25.08 -13.67 -1.52
C ARG A 29 -24.98 -14.93 -0.67
N GLU A 30 -24.45 -16.02 -1.23
CA GLU A 30 -24.18 -17.25 -0.47
C GLU A 30 -23.19 -17.01 0.66
N ALA A 31 -22.07 -16.32 0.39
CA ALA A 31 -21.09 -15.95 1.41
C ALA A 31 -21.74 -15.17 2.56
N LEU A 32 -22.55 -14.17 2.22
CA LEU A 32 -23.26 -13.34 3.20
C LEU A 32 -24.26 -14.18 4.01
N ALA A 33 -25.04 -15.04 3.36
CA ALA A 33 -25.98 -15.94 4.03
C ALA A 33 -25.25 -16.89 5.00
N HIS A 34 -24.08 -17.40 4.62
CA HIS A 34 -23.23 -18.20 5.50
C HIS A 34 -22.73 -17.42 6.73
N LEU A 35 -22.35 -16.15 6.55
CA LEU A 35 -21.95 -15.30 7.69
C LEU A 35 -23.13 -15.04 8.64
N LEU A 36 -24.32 -14.74 8.09
CA LEU A 36 -25.52 -14.47 8.87
C LEU A 36 -26.01 -15.73 9.61
N TYR A 37 -26.03 -16.89 8.95
CA TYR A 37 -26.38 -18.16 9.59
C TYR A 37 -25.44 -18.48 10.77
N GLY A 38 -24.15 -18.13 10.64
CA GLY A 38 -23.18 -18.31 11.72
C GLY A 38 -23.46 -17.47 12.98
N LEU A 39 -24.31 -16.44 12.91
CA LEU A 39 -24.71 -15.65 14.08
C LEU A 39 -25.71 -16.38 14.97
N ASP A 40 -26.62 -17.14 14.37
CA ASP A 40 -27.71 -17.84 15.09
C ASP A 40 -27.26 -19.21 15.63
N ALA A 41 -26.20 -19.79 15.06
CA ALA A 41 -25.70 -21.12 15.38
C ALA A 41 -25.03 -21.23 16.77
N GLY A 42 -24.83 -20.13 17.50
CA GLY A 42 -24.36 -20.16 18.88
C GLY A 42 -22.87 -20.49 19.03
N GLY A 43 -22.01 -19.59 18.55
CA GLY A 43 -20.58 -19.52 18.82
C GLY A 43 -19.68 -20.52 18.08
N GLY A 44 -18.37 -20.27 18.18
CA GLY A 44 -17.34 -20.99 17.41
C GLY A 44 -16.73 -20.13 16.31
N PHE A 45 -16.21 -20.77 15.26
CA PHE A 45 -15.53 -20.08 14.15
C PHE A 45 -16.31 -20.17 12.85
N VAL A 46 -16.45 -19.05 12.15
CA VAL A 46 -16.84 -18.98 10.74
C VAL A 46 -15.61 -18.58 9.93
N LEU A 47 -15.31 -19.33 8.88
CA LEU A 47 -14.16 -19.07 8.02
C LEU A 47 -14.62 -18.63 6.63
N LEU A 48 -14.30 -17.40 6.25
CA LEU A 48 -14.49 -16.86 4.90
C LEU A 48 -13.13 -16.66 4.22
N THR A 49 -12.82 -17.50 3.25
CA THR A 49 -11.60 -17.36 2.44
C THR A 49 -11.91 -16.93 1.01
N GLY A 50 -10.92 -16.44 0.29
CA GLY A 50 -11.08 -16.07 -1.12
C GLY A 50 -9.83 -15.42 -1.66
N GLU A 51 -9.70 -15.40 -2.99
CA GLU A 51 -8.55 -14.81 -3.67
C GLU A 51 -8.39 -13.30 -3.35
N VAL A 52 -7.19 -12.77 -3.57
CA VAL A 52 -6.93 -11.33 -3.42
C VAL A 52 -7.81 -10.56 -4.41
N GLY A 53 -8.65 -9.68 -3.89
CA GLY A 53 -9.58 -8.90 -4.71
C GLY A 53 -10.84 -9.66 -5.17
N ALA A 54 -11.16 -10.82 -4.57
CA ALA A 54 -12.38 -11.59 -4.81
C ALA A 54 -13.67 -10.93 -4.27
N GLY A 55 -13.56 -9.89 -3.43
CA GLY A 55 -14.73 -9.22 -2.83
C GLY A 55 -14.99 -9.58 -1.37
N LYS A 56 -14.02 -10.14 -0.63
CA LYS A 56 -14.18 -10.48 0.80
C LYS A 56 -14.60 -9.28 1.65
N THR A 57 -13.90 -8.15 1.51
CA THR A 57 -14.23 -6.89 2.20
C THR A 57 -15.61 -6.36 1.81
N THR A 58 -16.03 -6.57 0.55
CA THR A 58 -17.38 -6.25 0.06
C THR A 58 -18.43 -7.05 0.81
N VAL A 59 -18.25 -8.37 0.94
CA VAL A 59 -19.15 -9.25 1.70
C VAL A 59 -19.17 -8.84 3.18
N CYS A 60 -18.00 -8.60 3.78
CA CYS A 60 -17.89 -8.19 5.18
C CYS A 60 -18.62 -6.87 5.46
N ARG A 61 -18.50 -5.90 4.55
CA ARG A 61 -19.19 -4.61 4.70
C ARG A 61 -20.71 -4.79 4.65
N CYS A 62 -21.22 -5.57 3.70
CA CYS A 62 -22.66 -5.83 3.63
C CYS A 62 -23.16 -6.66 4.80
N PHE A 63 -22.33 -7.54 5.34
CA PHE A 63 -22.61 -8.22 6.60
C PHE A 63 -22.74 -7.24 7.77
N LEU A 64 -21.81 -6.30 7.92
CA LEU A 64 -21.88 -5.25 8.95
C LEU A 64 -23.10 -4.32 8.77
N GLU A 65 -23.53 -4.06 7.54
CA GLU A 65 -24.73 -3.27 7.24
C GLU A 65 -26.04 -4.02 7.53
N GLN A 66 -26.02 -5.36 7.53
CA GLN A 66 -27.19 -6.23 7.74
C GLN A 66 -27.18 -6.92 9.10
N ILE A 67 -26.15 -6.70 9.92
CA ILE A 67 -26.02 -7.37 11.20
C ILE A 67 -27.18 -6.95 12.13
N PRO A 68 -27.83 -7.89 12.84
CA PRO A 68 -28.92 -7.54 13.74
C PRO A 68 -28.51 -6.56 14.83
N SER A 69 -29.41 -5.67 15.24
CA SER A 69 -29.15 -4.66 16.26
C SER A 69 -28.84 -5.21 17.67
N HIS A 70 -29.16 -6.48 17.91
CA HIS A 70 -28.83 -7.19 19.15
C HIS A 70 -27.41 -7.79 19.14
N CYS A 71 -26.64 -7.62 18.07
CA CYS A 71 -25.25 -8.06 17.99
C CYS A 71 -24.29 -6.96 18.45
N ASN A 72 -23.39 -7.29 19.38
CA ASN A 72 -22.23 -6.50 19.72
C ASN A 72 -21.04 -6.95 18.87
N VAL A 73 -20.43 -6.05 18.10
CA VAL A 73 -19.46 -6.41 17.05
C VAL A 73 -18.13 -5.73 17.29
N ALA A 74 -17.04 -6.50 17.26
CA ALA A 74 -15.69 -5.99 17.18
C ALA A 74 -15.06 -6.34 15.82
N TYR A 75 -14.40 -5.39 15.16
CA TYR A 75 -13.79 -5.59 13.85
C TYR A 75 -12.28 -5.27 13.85
N ILE A 76 -11.45 -6.27 13.51
CA ILE A 76 -9.99 -6.15 13.44
C ILE A 76 -9.55 -6.29 11.98
N PHE A 77 -9.05 -5.20 11.37
CA PHE A 77 -8.71 -5.16 9.93
C PHE A 77 -7.32 -5.69 9.56
N ASN A 78 -6.33 -5.61 10.46
CA ASN A 78 -4.94 -5.97 10.15
C ASN A 78 -4.24 -6.62 11.36
N PRO A 79 -4.39 -7.93 11.53
CA PRO A 79 -3.92 -8.61 12.72
C PRO A 79 -2.45 -9.04 12.56
N LYS A 80 -1.53 -8.08 12.55
CA LYS A 80 -0.09 -8.35 12.80
C LYS A 80 0.22 -8.07 14.27
N LEU A 81 -0.44 -8.83 15.14
CA LEU A 81 -0.48 -8.60 16.57
C LEU A 81 0.09 -9.81 17.30
N THR A 82 0.84 -9.56 18.36
CA THR A 82 1.14 -10.58 19.37
C THR A 82 -0.14 -10.94 20.14
N VAL A 83 -0.12 -12.05 20.88
CA VAL A 83 -1.25 -12.50 21.70
C VAL A 83 -1.80 -11.39 22.61
N ARG A 84 -0.91 -10.64 23.27
CA ARG A 84 -1.30 -9.53 24.17
C ARG A 84 -1.92 -8.36 23.41
N GLU A 85 -1.33 -7.97 22.29
CA GLU A 85 -1.85 -6.87 21.47
C GLU A 85 -3.20 -7.21 20.84
N LEU A 86 -3.42 -8.47 20.46
CA LEU A 86 -4.73 -8.95 20.02
C LEU A 86 -5.76 -8.80 21.14
N LEU A 87 -5.48 -9.35 22.32
CA LEU A 87 -6.43 -9.32 23.46
C LEU A 87 -6.77 -7.89 23.88
N ARG A 88 -5.76 -7.01 23.89
CA ARG A 88 -5.95 -5.57 24.10
C ARG A 88 -6.87 -4.97 23.04
N SER A 89 -6.60 -5.24 21.76
CA SER A 89 -7.41 -4.72 20.65
C SER A 89 -8.85 -5.22 20.72
N ILE A 90 -9.07 -6.48 21.12
CA ILE A 90 -10.41 -7.05 21.35
C ILE A 90 -11.13 -6.29 22.46
N CYS A 91 -10.45 -6.02 23.59
CA CYS A 91 -11.04 -5.27 24.69
C CYS A 91 -11.37 -3.83 24.28
N ASP A 92 -10.44 -3.14 23.61
CA ASP A 92 -10.64 -1.77 23.12
C ASP A 92 -11.85 -1.68 22.18
N GLU A 93 -11.96 -2.61 21.23
CA GLU A 93 -13.03 -2.61 20.22
C GLU A 93 -14.41 -2.95 20.81
N PHE A 94 -14.46 -3.84 21.81
CA PHE A 94 -15.70 -4.10 22.56
C PHE A 94 -15.99 -3.03 23.63
N GLY A 95 -15.12 -2.03 23.82
CA GLY A 95 -15.27 -1.00 24.86
C GLY A 95 -15.11 -1.55 26.28
N VAL A 96 -14.36 -2.63 26.46
CA VAL A 96 -14.12 -3.29 27.74
C VAL A 96 -12.94 -2.62 28.46
N PRO A 97 -13.17 -1.95 29.60
CA PRO A 97 -12.10 -1.35 30.37
C PRO A 97 -11.20 -2.45 30.95
N HIS A 98 -9.90 -2.31 30.76
CA HIS A 98 -8.88 -3.19 31.33
C HIS A 98 -7.83 -2.33 32.05
N LYS A 99 -7.24 -2.89 33.10
CA LYS A 99 -6.16 -2.28 33.88
C LYS A 99 -5.18 -3.36 34.29
N PRO A 100 -3.88 -3.06 34.42
CA PRO A 100 -2.93 -4.02 34.95
C PRO A 100 -3.31 -4.40 36.38
N THR A 101 -3.29 -5.71 36.70
CA THR A 101 -3.54 -6.23 38.06
C THR A 101 -2.62 -5.57 39.09
N VAL A 102 -1.38 -5.24 38.69
CA VAL A 102 -0.43 -4.49 39.52
C VAL A 102 -0.36 -3.04 39.03
N PRO A 103 -0.70 -2.04 39.86
CA PRO A 103 -0.55 -0.63 39.51
C PRO A 103 0.90 -0.31 39.10
N GLY A 104 1.09 0.14 37.85
CA GLY A 104 2.42 0.43 37.28
C GLY A 104 3.18 -0.79 36.73
N GLY A 105 2.58 -1.98 36.77
CA GLY A 105 3.14 -3.22 36.21
C GLY A 105 2.81 -3.41 34.73
N VAL A 106 3.43 -4.42 34.11
CA VAL A 106 3.16 -4.83 32.73
C VAL A 106 1.83 -5.59 32.67
N GLU A 107 0.96 -5.22 31.73
CA GLU A 107 -0.31 -5.91 31.50
C GLU A 107 -0.09 -7.38 31.09
N THR A 108 -0.78 -8.27 31.79
CA THR A 108 -0.77 -9.71 31.59
C THR A 108 -1.96 -10.16 30.74
N VAL A 109 -1.92 -11.40 30.25
CA VAL A 109 -3.03 -11.99 29.49
C VAL A 109 -4.33 -12.00 30.31
N LYS A 110 -4.23 -12.26 31.62
CA LYS A 110 -5.39 -12.33 32.53
C LYS A 110 -6.08 -10.97 32.69
N ASP A 111 -5.31 -9.88 32.63
CA ASP A 111 -5.83 -8.50 32.71
C ASP A 111 -6.81 -8.16 31.57
N TYR A 112 -6.78 -8.92 30.47
CA TYR A 112 -7.71 -8.78 29.36
C TYR A 112 -8.81 -9.85 29.36
N ILE A 113 -8.47 -11.11 29.68
CA ILE A 113 -9.46 -12.21 29.63
C ILE A 113 -10.57 -12.05 30.67
N ASP A 114 -10.23 -11.68 31.90
CA ASP A 114 -11.20 -11.57 32.99
C ASP A 114 -12.28 -10.50 32.71
N PRO A 115 -11.92 -9.24 32.36
CA PRO A 115 -12.93 -8.24 32.05
C PRO A 115 -13.67 -8.54 30.73
N LEU A 116 -13.00 -9.17 29.75
CA LEU A 116 -13.67 -9.63 28.53
C LEU A 116 -14.74 -10.67 28.85
N ASN A 117 -14.42 -11.69 29.65
CA ASN A 117 -15.37 -12.72 30.06
C ASN A 117 -16.57 -12.11 30.80
N ALA A 118 -16.33 -11.20 31.74
CA ALA A 118 -17.40 -10.50 32.44
C ALA A 118 -18.30 -9.70 31.48
N SER A 119 -17.71 -9.00 30.51
CA SER A 119 -18.46 -8.27 29.48
C SER A 119 -19.29 -9.20 28.58
N LEU A 120 -18.71 -10.33 28.16
CA LEU A 120 -19.38 -11.33 27.34
C LEU A 120 -20.59 -11.96 28.06
N LEU A 121 -20.44 -12.29 29.35
CA LEU A 121 -21.54 -12.77 30.20
C LEU A 121 -22.65 -11.72 30.35
N ALA A 122 -22.29 -10.45 30.58
CA ALA A 122 -23.25 -9.36 30.68
C ALA A 122 -24.01 -9.11 29.37
N ALA A 123 -23.31 -9.17 28.23
CA ALA A 123 -23.93 -9.08 26.91
C ALA A 123 -24.92 -10.23 26.68
N HIS A 124 -24.53 -11.45 27.02
CA HIS A 124 -25.39 -12.62 26.90
C HIS A 124 -26.62 -12.55 27.81
N ALA A 125 -26.47 -12.14 29.07
CA ALA A 125 -27.59 -11.94 29.99
C ALA A 125 -28.59 -10.88 29.49
N ALA A 126 -28.10 -9.90 28.71
CA ALA A 126 -28.93 -8.91 28.02
C ALA A 126 -29.52 -9.41 26.68
N GLY A 127 -29.38 -10.69 26.36
CA GLY A 127 -29.86 -11.29 25.10
C GLY A 127 -29.09 -10.83 23.85
N ARG A 128 -27.87 -10.30 24.02
CA ARG A 128 -27.03 -9.83 22.92
C ARG A 128 -26.02 -10.89 22.50
N ASN A 129 -25.81 -11.00 21.19
CA ASN A 129 -24.81 -11.89 20.60
C ASN A 129 -23.49 -11.12 20.41
N THR A 130 -22.36 -11.70 20.80
CA THR A 130 -21.06 -11.04 20.62
C THR A 130 -20.29 -11.65 19.47
N VAL A 131 -19.85 -10.80 18.53
CA VAL A 131 -19.22 -11.19 17.26
C VAL A 131 -17.88 -10.50 17.13
N LEU A 132 -16.81 -11.28 16.98
CA LEU A 132 -15.47 -10.79 16.67
C LEU A 132 -15.14 -11.13 15.22
N ILE A 133 -14.90 -10.11 14.40
CA ILE A 133 -14.50 -10.26 13.00
C ILE A 133 -13.02 -9.92 12.88
N ILE A 134 -12.25 -10.80 12.26
CA ILE A 134 -10.83 -10.59 11.98
C ILE A 134 -10.61 -10.71 10.48
N ASP A 135 -10.30 -9.59 9.82
CA ASP A 135 -9.92 -9.55 8.41
C ASP A 135 -8.41 -9.76 8.25
N GLU A 136 -7.99 -10.19 7.06
CA GLU A 136 -6.61 -10.56 6.74
C GLU A 136 -5.99 -11.56 7.75
N ALA A 137 -6.81 -12.49 8.25
CA ALA A 137 -6.46 -13.44 9.31
C ALA A 137 -5.36 -14.45 8.92
N GLN A 138 -4.97 -14.54 7.65
CA GLN A 138 -3.77 -15.28 7.25
C GLN A 138 -2.46 -14.68 7.82
N ASN A 139 -2.48 -13.43 8.29
CA ASN A 139 -1.34 -12.80 8.92
C ASN A 139 -1.16 -13.18 10.41
N LEU A 140 -2.10 -13.93 10.98
CA LEU A 140 -2.03 -14.41 12.35
C LEU A 140 -1.02 -15.55 12.51
N SER A 141 -0.29 -15.55 13.62
CA SER A 141 0.52 -16.70 14.01
C SER A 141 -0.35 -17.83 14.56
N ALA A 142 0.21 -19.05 14.55
CA ALA A 142 -0.45 -20.23 15.13
C ALA A 142 -0.80 -20.02 16.62
N ASP A 143 0.09 -19.39 17.40
CA ASP A 143 -0.14 -19.11 18.82
C ASP A 143 -1.32 -18.17 19.04
N VAL A 144 -1.51 -17.19 18.15
CA VAL A 144 -2.62 -16.25 18.25
C VAL A 144 -3.95 -16.91 17.86
N LEU A 145 -3.95 -17.78 16.86
CA LEU A 145 -5.12 -18.60 16.52
C LEU A 145 -5.50 -19.55 17.65
N GLU A 146 -4.50 -20.14 18.30
CA GLU A 146 -4.72 -20.98 19.48
C GLU A 146 -5.30 -20.17 20.65
N GLN A 147 -4.82 -18.93 20.86
CA GLN A 147 -5.45 -18.05 21.84
C GLN A 147 -6.91 -17.73 21.48
N LEU A 148 -7.21 -17.43 20.22
CA LEU A 148 -8.59 -17.22 19.77
C LEU A 148 -9.44 -18.48 20.02
N ARG A 149 -8.88 -19.68 19.82
CA ARG A 149 -9.54 -20.95 20.14
C ARG A 149 -9.90 -21.02 21.62
N LEU A 150 -8.99 -20.62 22.51
CA LEU A 150 -9.25 -20.60 23.95
C LEU A 150 -10.35 -19.60 24.34
N LEU A 151 -10.44 -18.44 23.67
CA LEU A 151 -11.52 -17.47 23.91
C LEU A 151 -12.90 -18.02 23.57
N THR A 152 -13.01 -18.92 22.59
CA THR A 152 -14.29 -19.58 22.28
C THR A 152 -14.74 -20.59 23.35
N ASN A 153 -13.89 -20.91 24.34
CA ASN A 153 -14.29 -21.68 25.52
C ASN A 153 -14.97 -20.82 26.59
N LEU A 154 -15.04 -19.50 26.40
CA LEU A 154 -15.86 -18.64 27.25
C LEU A 154 -17.33 -18.93 26.90
N GLU A 155 -17.98 -19.72 27.73
CA GLU A 155 -19.34 -20.23 27.53
C GLU A 155 -20.12 -20.29 28.85
N THR A 156 -21.45 -20.26 28.74
CA THR A 156 -22.34 -20.72 29.82
C THR A 156 -22.55 -22.23 29.70
N SER A 157 -23.28 -22.83 30.65
CA SER A 157 -23.68 -24.23 30.56
C SER A 157 -24.52 -24.57 29.31
N GLU A 158 -25.10 -23.56 28.66
CA GLU A 158 -26.07 -23.74 27.58
C GLU A 158 -25.61 -23.14 26.25
N ARG A 159 -24.76 -22.09 26.26
CA ARG A 159 -24.38 -21.35 25.05
C ARG A 159 -22.96 -20.80 25.08
N LYS A 160 -22.33 -20.79 23.91
CA LYS A 160 -21.08 -20.05 23.66
C LYS A 160 -21.33 -18.55 23.72
N LEU A 161 -20.38 -17.79 24.29
CA LEU A 161 -20.53 -16.34 24.47
C LEU A 161 -19.91 -15.51 23.34
N LEU A 162 -19.02 -16.09 22.54
CA LEU A 162 -18.26 -15.40 21.50
C LEU A 162 -18.30 -16.17 20.17
N GLN A 163 -18.75 -15.49 19.12
CA GLN A 163 -18.66 -15.93 17.74
C GLN A 163 -17.46 -15.25 17.07
N ILE A 164 -16.58 -16.02 16.43
CA ILE A 164 -15.42 -15.47 15.71
C ILE A 164 -15.58 -15.70 14.21
N ILE A 165 -15.43 -14.64 13.41
CA ILE A 165 -15.44 -14.68 11.95
C ILE A 165 -14.04 -14.36 11.46
N LEU A 166 -13.38 -15.35 10.88
CA LEU A 166 -12.05 -15.20 10.28
C LEU A 166 -12.19 -15.00 8.77
N ILE A 167 -11.75 -13.85 8.29
CA ILE A 167 -11.74 -13.49 6.88
C ILE A 167 -10.29 -13.43 6.41
N GLY A 168 -9.98 -14.11 5.30
CA GLY A 168 -8.60 -14.15 4.84
C GLY A 168 -8.40 -14.75 3.45
N GLN A 169 -7.13 -14.94 3.11
CA GLN A 169 -6.70 -15.52 1.84
C GLN A 169 -6.67 -17.07 1.92
N PRO A 170 -6.51 -17.82 0.81
CA PRO A 170 -6.50 -19.29 0.81
C PRO A 170 -5.47 -19.92 1.78
N GLU A 171 -4.40 -19.19 2.09
CA GLU A 171 -3.35 -19.55 3.05
C GLU A 171 -3.93 -19.79 4.45
N LEU A 172 -4.95 -19.02 4.85
CA LEU A 172 -5.65 -19.22 6.12
C LEU A 172 -6.34 -20.59 6.17
N ARG A 173 -6.99 -20.99 5.07
CA ARG A 173 -7.61 -22.32 4.96
C ARG A 173 -6.55 -23.43 5.07
N ALA A 174 -5.41 -23.25 4.42
CA ALA A 174 -4.30 -24.21 4.50
C ALA A 174 -3.71 -24.27 5.92
N MET A 175 -3.59 -23.14 6.60
CA MET A 175 -3.11 -23.06 7.98
C MET A 175 -4.05 -23.77 8.96
N VAL A 176 -5.36 -23.52 8.87
CA VAL A 176 -6.37 -24.20 9.72
C VAL A 176 -6.45 -25.70 9.44
N ALA A 177 -6.08 -26.15 8.24
CA ALA A 177 -6.06 -27.57 7.89
C ALA A 177 -4.81 -28.33 8.37
N LYS A 178 -3.82 -27.65 8.97
CA LYS A 178 -2.63 -28.31 9.51
C LYS A 178 -2.99 -29.20 10.71
N PRO A 179 -2.32 -30.35 10.90
CA PRO A 179 -2.56 -31.22 12.06
C PRO A 179 -2.42 -30.50 13.42
N SER A 180 -1.48 -29.55 13.53
CA SER A 180 -1.30 -28.75 14.74
C SER A 180 -2.49 -27.85 15.08
N MET A 181 -3.37 -27.56 14.12
CA MET A 181 -4.54 -26.68 14.26
C MET A 181 -5.86 -27.47 14.29
N GLU A 182 -5.81 -28.81 14.40
CA GLU A 182 -6.98 -29.67 14.34
C GLU A 182 -8.07 -29.27 15.37
N GLN A 183 -7.65 -28.87 16.58
CA GLN A 183 -8.57 -28.44 17.65
C GLN A 183 -9.34 -27.16 17.33
N LEU A 184 -8.73 -26.26 16.56
CA LEU A 184 -9.42 -25.07 16.05
C LEU A 184 -10.31 -25.47 14.88
N ALA A 185 -9.81 -26.30 13.95
CA ALA A 185 -10.56 -26.75 12.79
C ALA A 185 -11.88 -27.45 13.16
N GLN A 186 -11.91 -28.23 14.24
CA GLN A 186 -13.12 -28.86 14.78
C GLN A 186 -14.15 -27.85 15.32
N ARG A 187 -13.71 -26.65 15.75
CA ARG A 187 -14.59 -25.55 16.19
C ARG A 187 -15.07 -24.64 15.06
N VAL A 188 -14.65 -24.89 13.81
CA VAL A 188 -15.12 -24.13 12.65
C VAL A 188 -16.45 -24.71 12.18
N ILE A 189 -17.53 -23.99 12.50
CA ILE A 189 -18.92 -24.39 12.23
C ILE A 189 -19.31 -24.16 10.77
N ALA A 190 -18.68 -23.19 10.09
CA ALA A 190 -18.96 -22.88 8.70
C ALA A 190 -17.68 -22.47 7.96
N ARG A 191 -17.54 -22.98 6.73
CA ARG A 191 -16.43 -22.64 5.83
C ARG A 191 -17.01 -22.23 4.49
N PHE A 192 -16.69 -21.02 4.05
CA PHE A 192 -17.02 -20.57 2.70
C PHE A 192 -15.78 -20.08 1.99
N HIS A 193 -15.66 -20.42 0.71
CA HIS A 193 -14.59 -19.94 -0.15
C HIS A 193 -15.19 -19.10 -1.29
N LEU A 194 -15.00 -17.79 -1.20
CA LEU A 194 -15.38 -16.81 -2.22
C LEU A 194 -14.42 -16.93 -3.41
N GLY A 195 -14.81 -17.80 -4.34
CA GLY A 195 -14.11 -17.99 -5.60
C GLY A 195 -14.27 -16.80 -6.55
N ALA A 196 -13.49 -16.81 -7.62
CA ALA A 196 -13.59 -15.84 -8.70
C ALA A 196 -14.93 -15.93 -9.46
N LEU A 197 -15.29 -14.86 -10.16
CA LEU A 197 -16.51 -14.77 -10.96
C LEU A 197 -16.44 -15.70 -12.17
N SER A 198 -17.56 -16.35 -12.49
CA SER A 198 -17.74 -17.14 -13.72
C SER A 198 -17.66 -16.26 -14.99
N PRO A 199 -17.55 -16.85 -16.19
CA PRO A 199 -17.60 -16.09 -17.44
C PRO A 199 -18.86 -15.25 -17.60
N GLN A 200 -20.02 -15.76 -17.14
CA GLN A 200 -21.29 -15.05 -17.18
C GLN A 200 -21.30 -13.91 -16.14
N GLU A 201 -20.91 -14.20 -14.89
CA GLU A 201 -20.85 -13.19 -13.83
C GLU A 201 -19.84 -12.08 -14.15
N THR A 202 -18.73 -12.39 -14.81
CA THR A 202 -17.74 -11.39 -15.26
C THR A 202 -18.38 -10.39 -16.23
N GLN A 203 -19.22 -10.86 -17.15
CA GLN A 203 -19.93 -9.99 -18.10
C GLN A 203 -20.94 -9.10 -17.39
N GLN A 204 -21.74 -9.70 -16.50
CA GLN A 204 -22.73 -8.98 -15.69
C GLN A 204 -22.05 -7.93 -14.79
N TYR A 205 -20.91 -8.27 -14.20
CA TYR A 205 -20.10 -7.37 -13.39
C TYR A 205 -19.62 -6.15 -14.19
N ILE A 206 -19.02 -6.37 -15.37
CA ILE A 206 -18.55 -5.29 -16.26
C ILE A 206 -19.74 -4.41 -16.69
N ALA A 207 -20.85 -5.02 -17.07
CA ALA A 207 -22.06 -4.30 -17.48
C ALA A 207 -22.66 -3.46 -16.33
N HIS A 208 -22.76 -4.04 -15.13
CA HIS A 208 -23.22 -3.36 -13.93
C HIS A 208 -22.35 -2.13 -13.62
N ARG A 209 -21.02 -2.30 -13.62
CA ARG A 209 -20.07 -1.21 -13.35
C ARG A 209 -20.21 -0.06 -14.35
N LEU A 210 -20.42 -0.38 -15.62
CA LEU A 210 -20.64 0.62 -16.67
C LEU A 210 -22.00 1.31 -16.53
N ALA A 211 -23.06 0.56 -16.20
CA ALA A 211 -24.39 1.12 -15.96
C ALA A 211 -24.39 2.11 -14.79
N VAL A 212 -23.75 1.75 -13.67
CA VAL A 212 -23.57 2.64 -12.50
C VAL A 212 -22.79 3.90 -12.86
N ALA A 213 -21.83 3.80 -13.78
CA ALA A 213 -21.08 4.94 -14.31
C ALA A 213 -21.88 5.82 -15.30
N GLY A 214 -23.14 5.46 -15.59
CA GLY A 214 -24.05 6.24 -16.42
C GLY A 214 -24.13 5.79 -17.89
N LEU A 215 -23.67 4.59 -18.23
CA LEU A 215 -23.82 4.06 -19.60
C LEU A 215 -25.30 3.83 -19.94
N THR A 216 -25.79 4.50 -20.99
CA THR A 216 -27.16 4.37 -21.51
C THR A 216 -27.24 3.64 -22.86
N GLY A 217 -26.10 3.31 -23.47
CA GLY A 217 -25.98 2.72 -24.80
C GLY A 217 -25.42 1.29 -24.80
N PRO A 218 -25.02 0.76 -25.98
CA PRO A 218 -24.42 -0.56 -26.08
C PRO A 218 -23.11 -0.65 -25.32
N LEU A 219 -22.76 -1.85 -24.86
CA LEU A 219 -21.50 -2.08 -24.16
C LEU A 219 -20.31 -1.69 -25.05
N PRO A 220 -19.34 -0.91 -24.53
CA PRO A 220 -18.12 -0.56 -25.25
C PRO A 220 -17.15 -1.74 -25.38
N PHE A 221 -17.55 -2.97 -25.03
CA PHE A 221 -16.77 -4.20 -25.16
C PHE A 221 -17.50 -5.18 -26.07
N ASP A 222 -16.80 -5.72 -27.08
CA ASP A 222 -17.35 -6.81 -27.88
C ASP A 222 -17.32 -8.16 -27.12
N ARG A 223 -18.05 -9.17 -27.63
CA ARG A 223 -18.11 -10.51 -27.01
C ARG A 223 -16.74 -11.21 -26.94
N GLY A 224 -15.83 -10.93 -27.87
CA GLY A 224 -14.47 -11.46 -27.88
C GLY A 224 -13.60 -10.82 -26.79
N ALA A 225 -13.75 -9.52 -26.57
CA ALA A 225 -13.10 -8.75 -25.53
C ALA A 225 -13.56 -9.21 -24.15
N LEU A 226 -14.87 -9.37 -23.92
CA LEU A 226 -15.41 -9.85 -22.65
C LEU A 226 -14.90 -11.25 -22.28
N ARG A 227 -14.92 -12.21 -23.24
CA ARG A 227 -14.32 -13.54 -23.05
C ARG A 227 -12.84 -13.45 -22.74
N ARG A 228 -12.12 -12.55 -23.42
CA ARG A 228 -10.68 -12.37 -23.19
C ARG A 228 -10.37 -11.73 -21.85
N VAL A 229 -11.18 -10.78 -21.39
CA VAL A 229 -11.08 -10.16 -20.06
C VAL A 229 -11.23 -11.24 -18.98
N HIS A 230 -12.25 -12.10 -19.08
CA HIS A 230 -12.41 -13.19 -18.12
C HIS A 230 -11.20 -14.14 -18.14
N ALA A 231 -10.78 -14.60 -19.32
CA ALA A 231 -9.65 -15.53 -19.45
C ALA A 231 -8.34 -14.98 -18.87
N LEU A 232 -8.10 -13.67 -18.99
CA LEU A 232 -6.88 -13.01 -18.49
C LEU A 232 -6.96 -12.59 -17.02
N SER A 233 -8.16 -12.27 -16.52
CA SER A 233 -8.36 -11.90 -15.11
C SER A 233 -8.61 -13.11 -14.21
N HIS A 234 -8.90 -14.27 -14.80
CA HIS A 234 -9.46 -15.45 -14.14
C HIS A 234 -10.72 -15.17 -13.33
N GLY A 235 -11.49 -14.13 -13.71
CA GLY A 235 -12.72 -13.75 -13.01
C GLY A 235 -12.52 -12.97 -11.71
N VAL A 236 -11.28 -12.59 -11.36
CA VAL A 236 -11.00 -11.82 -10.14
C VAL A 236 -11.41 -10.35 -10.34
N PRO A 237 -12.39 -9.80 -9.57
CA PRO A 237 -12.90 -8.43 -9.73
C PRO A 237 -11.82 -7.36 -9.81
N ARG A 238 -10.81 -7.38 -8.92
CA ARG A 238 -9.71 -6.39 -8.95
C ARG A 238 -8.92 -6.43 -10.26
N ARG A 239 -8.67 -7.62 -10.81
CA ARG A 239 -7.97 -7.80 -12.10
C ARG A 239 -8.85 -7.38 -13.27
N ILE A 240 -10.15 -7.69 -13.22
CA ILE A 240 -11.13 -7.21 -14.21
C ILE A 240 -11.11 -5.68 -14.25
N ASN A 241 -11.14 -5.02 -13.09
CA ASN A 241 -11.12 -3.56 -12.99
C ASN A 241 -9.89 -2.95 -13.64
N LEU A 242 -8.70 -3.41 -13.25
CA LEU A 242 -7.44 -2.94 -13.82
C LEU A 242 -7.40 -3.12 -15.34
N LEU A 243 -7.79 -4.30 -15.82
CA LEU A 243 -7.75 -4.63 -17.24
C LEU A 243 -8.77 -3.81 -18.05
N CYS A 244 -10.00 -3.66 -17.56
CA CYS A 244 -11.06 -2.90 -18.22
C CYS A 244 -10.77 -1.40 -18.23
N ASP A 245 -10.27 -0.84 -17.12
CA ASP A 245 -9.86 0.57 -17.04
C ASP A 245 -8.79 0.86 -18.10
N ARG A 246 -7.75 0.01 -18.15
CA ARG A 246 -6.66 0.17 -19.11
C ARG A 246 -7.11 -0.06 -20.55
N ALA A 247 -8.01 -1.00 -20.79
CA ALA A 247 -8.56 -1.26 -22.12
C ALA A 247 -9.42 -0.10 -22.63
N LEU A 248 -10.25 0.53 -21.78
CA LEU A 248 -11.00 1.74 -22.14
C LEU A 248 -10.06 2.90 -22.45
N LEU A 249 -9.01 3.09 -21.64
CA LEU A 249 -8.00 4.12 -21.91
C LEU A 249 -7.27 3.87 -23.24
N GLY A 250 -6.90 2.62 -23.53
CA GLY A 250 -6.24 2.24 -24.78
C GLY A 250 -7.14 2.41 -26.02
N ALA A 251 -8.43 2.10 -25.89
CA ALA A 251 -9.42 2.35 -26.94
C ALA A 251 -9.62 3.85 -27.20
N TYR A 252 -9.71 4.66 -26.14
CA TYR A 252 -9.76 6.12 -26.23
C TYR A 252 -8.53 6.69 -26.95
N ALA A 253 -7.32 6.26 -26.56
CA ALA A 253 -6.08 6.71 -27.20
C ALA A 253 -5.99 6.34 -28.69
N ALA A 254 -6.66 5.26 -29.11
CA ALA A 254 -6.75 4.82 -30.50
C ALA A 254 -7.97 5.41 -31.26
N GLY A 255 -8.79 6.26 -30.62
CA GLY A 255 -10.02 6.78 -31.21
C GLY A 255 -11.12 5.72 -31.44
N ALA A 256 -10.99 4.53 -30.85
CA ALA A 256 -11.91 3.41 -31.04
C ALA A 256 -13.07 3.45 -30.04
N ARG A 257 -14.32 3.43 -30.53
CA ARG A 257 -15.54 3.41 -29.68
C ARG A 257 -15.86 2.03 -29.10
N GLN A 258 -15.19 0.97 -29.55
CA GLN A 258 -15.36 -0.39 -29.07
C GLN A 258 -14.01 -1.02 -28.73
N VAL A 259 -13.96 -1.63 -27.55
CA VAL A 259 -12.84 -2.44 -27.04
C VAL A 259 -12.98 -3.84 -27.61
N ASN A 260 -11.95 -4.26 -28.37
CA ASN A 260 -11.84 -5.59 -28.94
C ASN A 260 -10.74 -6.42 -28.26
N ARG A 261 -10.62 -7.69 -28.67
CA ARG A 261 -9.61 -8.63 -28.14
C ARG A 261 -8.17 -8.08 -28.22
N ALA A 262 -7.81 -7.36 -29.27
CA ALA A 262 -6.46 -6.83 -29.47
C ALA A 262 -6.13 -5.72 -28.45
N ILE A 263 -7.09 -4.83 -28.18
CA ILE A 263 -6.95 -3.78 -27.15
C ILE A 263 -6.82 -4.40 -25.76
N VAL A 264 -7.64 -5.42 -25.44
CA VAL A 264 -7.55 -6.15 -24.16
C VAL A 264 -6.18 -6.82 -23.99
N ASN A 265 -5.65 -7.46 -25.03
CA ASN A 265 -4.31 -8.06 -24.97
C ASN A 265 -3.20 -7.02 -24.77
N ARG A 266 -3.34 -5.83 -25.35
CA ARG A 266 -2.38 -4.73 -25.13
C ARG A 266 -2.47 -4.23 -23.69
N ALA A 267 -3.67 -3.96 -23.20
CA ALA A 267 -3.92 -3.56 -21.82
C ALA A 267 -3.37 -4.60 -20.81
N ALA A 268 -3.54 -5.88 -21.09
CA ALA A 268 -3.03 -6.95 -20.24
C ALA A 268 -1.51 -6.98 -20.14
N ARG A 269 -0.79 -6.75 -21.24
CA ARG A 269 0.68 -6.66 -21.21
C ARG A 269 1.16 -5.47 -20.37
N GLU A 270 0.40 -4.39 -20.36
CA GLU A 270 0.74 -3.19 -19.58
C GLU A 270 0.43 -3.38 -18.08
N VAL A 271 -0.63 -4.12 -17.75
CA VAL A 271 -1.10 -4.32 -16.37
C VAL A 271 -0.45 -5.52 -15.69
N PHE A 272 -0.22 -6.61 -16.41
CA PHE A 272 0.21 -7.90 -15.85
C PHE A 272 1.66 -8.29 -16.19
N ASP A 273 2.26 -7.76 -17.27
CA ASP A 273 3.59 -8.19 -17.76
C ASP A 273 4.71 -7.13 -17.59
N ALA A 274 4.53 -6.05 -16.83
CA ALA A 274 5.56 -5.02 -16.73
C ALA A 274 6.58 -5.26 -15.59
N PRO A 275 7.89 -5.31 -15.88
CA PRO A 275 8.86 -4.46 -15.21
C PRO A 275 8.77 -3.05 -15.81
N ALA A 276 8.64 -2.04 -14.94
CA ALA A 276 8.65 -0.63 -15.30
C ALA A 276 9.89 -0.24 -16.13
N SER A 277 9.74 0.74 -17.03
CA SER A 277 10.77 1.48 -17.83
C SER A 277 11.08 1.08 -19.28
N ALA A 278 10.73 -0.10 -19.81
CA ALA A 278 11.16 -0.47 -21.17
C ALA A 278 10.21 -0.08 -22.33
N ALA A 279 8.98 0.35 -22.06
CA ALA A 279 7.98 0.65 -23.10
C ALA A 279 8.12 2.06 -23.69
N ALA A 280 8.51 3.05 -22.88
CA ALA A 280 8.84 4.40 -23.36
C ALA A 280 10.07 4.38 -24.30
N ALA A 281 11.10 3.60 -23.95
CA ALA A 281 12.32 3.44 -24.74
C ALA A 281 12.10 2.69 -26.08
N ARG A 282 11.09 1.81 -26.17
CA ARG A 282 10.78 1.08 -27.41
C ARG A 282 9.95 1.90 -28.41
N SER A 283 9.15 2.85 -27.95
CA SER A 283 8.45 3.78 -28.87
C SER A 283 9.40 4.77 -29.54
N ALA A 284 10.49 5.16 -28.86
CA ALA A 284 11.53 6.02 -29.42
C ALA A 284 12.44 5.29 -30.45
N ARG A 285 12.56 3.96 -30.37
CA ARG A 285 13.33 3.14 -31.33
C ARG A 285 12.53 2.66 -32.56
N GLN A 286 11.22 2.86 -32.59
CA GLN A 286 10.36 2.51 -33.74
C GLN A 286 9.89 3.70 -34.59
N ALA A 287 10.30 4.93 -34.24
CA ALA A 287 10.27 6.03 -35.19
C ALA A 287 11.36 5.77 -36.25
N GLY A 288 10.97 5.11 -37.34
CA GLY A 288 11.85 4.78 -38.44
C GLY A 288 12.56 6.02 -38.99
N LEU A 289 13.85 5.86 -39.29
CA LEU A 289 14.65 6.83 -40.04
C LEU A 289 13.86 7.27 -41.29
N PRO A 290 13.71 8.57 -41.54
CA PRO A 290 12.94 9.04 -42.68
C PRO A 290 13.64 8.63 -43.97
N ARG A 291 12.86 8.22 -44.98
CA ARG A 291 13.34 7.59 -46.23
C ARG A 291 14.37 8.43 -47.02
N TRP A 292 14.52 9.71 -46.73
CA TRP A 292 15.57 10.57 -47.31
C TRP A 292 16.98 10.29 -46.76
N ALA A 293 17.12 9.69 -45.57
CA ALA A 293 18.43 9.33 -45.01
C ALA A 293 19.08 8.14 -45.72
N LEU A 294 18.30 7.26 -46.36
CA LEU A 294 18.81 6.16 -47.20
C LEU A 294 19.22 6.62 -48.61
N ALA A 295 18.75 7.79 -49.07
CA ALA A 295 19.17 8.35 -50.35
C ALA A 295 20.58 9.01 -50.28
N GLY A 296 20.98 9.53 -49.11
CA GLY A 296 22.31 10.13 -48.90
C GLY A 296 23.47 9.13 -48.92
N LEU A 297 23.24 7.90 -48.44
CA LEU A 297 24.26 6.84 -48.43
C LEU A 297 24.59 6.30 -49.83
N GLY A 298 23.62 6.32 -50.77
CA GLY A 298 23.86 5.97 -52.17
C GLY A 298 24.72 7.00 -52.91
N ALA A 299 24.58 8.29 -52.59
CA ALA A 299 25.36 9.36 -53.21
C ALA A 299 26.84 9.35 -52.79
N VAL A 300 27.13 9.01 -51.53
CA VAL A 300 28.51 8.92 -51.02
C VAL A 300 29.23 7.68 -51.55
N ALA A 301 28.54 6.54 -51.69
CA ALA A 301 29.11 5.35 -52.31
C ALA A 301 29.38 5.52 -53.82
N GLY A 302 28.51 6.26 -54.53
CA GLY A 302 28.71 6.61 -55.93
C GLY A 302 29.91 7.55 -56.16
N ALA A 303 30.12 8.53 -55.29
CA ALA A 303 31.25 9.46 -55.40
C ALA A 303 32.62 8.78 -55.15
N ALA A 304 32.68 7.81 -54.23
CA ALA A 304 33.90 7.04 -53.97
C ALA A 304 34.30 6.14 -55.15
N ALA A 305 33.34 5.57 -55.88
CA ALA A 305 33.61 4.74 -57.06
C ALA A 305 34.17 5.55 -58.25
N VAL A 306 33.71 6.79 -58.42
CA VAL A 306 34.23 7.70 -59.48
C VAL A 306 35.64 8.20 -59.13
N ALA A 307 35.95 8.43 -57.85
CA ALA A 307 37.30 8.80 -57.41
C ALA A 307 38.31 7.66 -57.57
N ALA A 308 37.91 6.40 -57.33
CA ALA A 308 38.77 5.23 -57.53
C ALA A 308 39.05 4.93 -59.01
N ALA A 309 38.09 5.20 -59.90
CA ALA A 309 38.30 5.08 -61.35
C ALA A 309 39.22 6.19 -61.91
N GLY A 310 39.23 7.38 -61.30
CA GLY A 310 40.14 8.47 -61.64
C GLY A 310 41.61 8.22 -61.27
N TRP A 311 41.90 7.34 -60.30
CA TRP A 311 43.26 6.94 -59.96
C TRP A 311 43.87 5.91 -60.94
N GLY A 312 43.04 5.19 -61.70
CA GLY A 312 43.49 4.24 -62.73
C GLY A 312 43.83 4.88 -64.08
N MET A 313 43.37 6.11 -64.34
CA MET A 313 43.66 6.88 -65.56
C MET A 313 44.48 8.11 -65.20
N GLY A 314 45.80 7.93 -65.14
CA GLY A 314 46.78 8.91 -64.66
C GLY A 314 46.63 10.31 -65.25
N VAL A 315 46.02 11.21 -64.46
CA VAL A 315 45.99 12.65 -64.70
C VAL A 315 46.40 13.39 -63.42
N TRP A 316 47.71 13.64 -63.33
CA TRP A 316 48.36 14.88 -62.87
C TRP A 316 48.79 15.06 -61.37
N PRO A 317 49.59 16.10 -61.03
CA PRO A 317 51.06 16.26 -61.14
C PRO A 317 51.85 16.03 -59.84
N ALA A 318 53.13 15.74 -60.06
CA ALA A 318 54.23 15.89 -59.14
C ALA A 318 54.31 17.28 -58.46
N HIS A 319 54.52 17.28 -57.14
CA HIS A 319 55.21 18.38 -56.46
C HIS A 319 56.36 17.86 -55.61
N ARG A 320 57.55 18.34 -55.98
CA ARG A 320 58.85 18.19 -55.33
C ARG A 320 58.94 19.07 -54.07
N GLY A 321 59.76 18.64 -53.11
CA GLY A 321 60.48 19.54 -52.19
C GLY A 321 60.32 19.19 -50.70
N GLY A 322 61.40 18.68 -50.09
CA GLY A 322 61.53 18.47 -48.63
C GLY A 322 61.81 19.79 -47.86
N PRO A 323 62.43 19.80 -46.65
CA PRO A 323 63.50 18.89 -46.22
C PRO A 323 63.37 18.26 -44.81
N GLN A 324 64.36 17.42 -44.53
CA GLN A 324 64.60 16.43 -43.47
C GLN A 324 64.99 17.01 -42.10
N VAL A 325 64.82 16.20 -41.04
CA VAL A 325 65.88 15.95 -40.03
C VAL A 325 65.85 14.47 -39.61
N ALA A 326 67.04 13.87 -39.57
CA ALA A 326 67.38 12.49 -39.20
C ALA A 326 67.28 12.27 -37.66
N THR A 327 67.40 11.08 -37.06
CA THR A 327 68.53 10.14 -37.10
C THR A 327 68.21 8.87 -36.30
N THR A 328 68.62 7.71 -36.85
CA THR A 328 69.24 6.50 -36.20
C THR A 328 68.55 5.85 -34.99
N GLY A 329 68.32 4.54 -34.90
CA GLY A 329 68.94 3.37 -35.52
C GLY A 329 68.42 2.07 -34.84
N PRO A 330 69.04 0.89 -35.00
CA PRO A 330 68.45 -0.21 -35.78
C PRO A 330 68.37 -1.59 -35.06
N GLY A 331 67.75 -2.58 -35.74
CA GLY A 331 67.98 -4.03 -35.55
C GLY A 331 66.68 -4.86 -35.45
N ALA A 332 66.08 -5.28 -36.57
CA ALA A 332 66.24 -6.60 -37.22
C ALA A 332 65.68 -7.78 -36.37
N ALA A 333 64.49 -8.31 -36.69
CA ALA A 333 64.24 -9.46 -37.59
C ALA A 333 64.76 -10.79 -36.99
N VAL A 334 64.02 -11.90 -36.88
CA VAL A 334 63.38 -12.72 -37.93
C VAL A 334 62.43 -13.74 -37.24
N ALA A 335 61.43 -14.19 -38.01
CA ALA A 335 60.42 -15.24 -37.75
C ALA A 335 61.02 -16.67 -37.57
N PRO A 336 60.30 -17.81 -37.78
CA PRO A 336 58.86 -18.11 -37.86
C PRO A 336 58.43 -19.37 -37.06
N GLY A 337 57.15 -19.78 -37.16
CA GLY A 337 56.83 -21.21 -37.28
C GLY A 337 55.86 -21.85 -36.27
N ALA A 338 54.59 -21.95 -36.69
CA ALA A 338 53.70 -23.12 -36.69
C ALA A 338 53.60 -24.10 -35.48
N ALA A 339 52.36 -24.36 -35.03
CA ALA A 339 51.68 -25.69 -34.97
C ALA A 339 50.42 -25.59 -34.08
N SER A 340 49.21 -25.86 -34.61
CA SER A 340 48.39 -27.09 -34.40
C SER A 340 47.94 -27.29 -32.93
N SER A 341 46.67 -27.54 -32.56
CA SER A 341 45.69 -28.46 -33.15
C SER A 341 44.33 -28.38 -32.41
N LEU A 342 43.25 -28.55 -33.20
CA LEU A 342 42.03 -29.36 -33.02
C LEU A 342 41.47 -29.67 -31.61
N GLY A 343 40.14 -29.59 -31.51
CA GLY A 343 39.36 -30.69 -30.93
C GLY A 343 38.23 -30.28 -29.98
N ALA A 344 37.01 -30.29 -30.48
CA ALA A 344 35.80 -29.92 -29.75
C ALA A 344 34.96 -31.12 -29.27
N LYS A 345 34.23 -30.87 -28.16
CA LYS A 345 32.83 -31.25 -27.85
C LYS A 345 32.51 -32.65 -27.25
N PRO A 346 31.25 -32.89 -26.77
CA PRO A 346 30.58 -32.60 -25.48
C PRO A 346 30.26 -33.94 -24.72
N PRO A 347 29.27 -34.09 -23.79
CA PRO A 347 27.80 -34.09 -24.07
C PRO A 347 26.86 -33.70 -22.89
N ALA A 348 25.56 -33.91 -23.09
CA ALA A 348 24.42 -33.64 -22.22
C ALA A 348 23.67 -34.94 -21.80
N ALA A 349 22.96 -34.84 -20.67
CA ALA A 349 21.70 -35.51 -20.24
C ALA A 349 21.56 -37.05 -20.11
N ALA A 350 21.04 -37.50 -18.95
CA ALA A 350 19.80 -38.32 -18.76
C ALA A 350 19.82 -39.14 -17.44
N ALA A 351 18.62 -39.36 -16.84
CA ALA A 351 18.33 -40.26 -15.69
C ALA A 351 18.25 -41.76 -16.15
N PRO A 352 18.07 -42.84 -15.30
CA PRO A 352 16.90 -43.06 -14.39
C PRO A 352 17.07 -43.99 -13.12
N ALA A 353 15.97 -44.09 -12.33
CA ALA A 353 15.36 -45.20 -11.55
C ALA A 353 16.07 -46.12 -10.49
N ALA A 354 15.47 -46.11 -9.28
CA ALA A 354 15.04 -47.20 -8.36
C ALA A 354 16.04 -48.14 -7.62
N VAL A 355 15.85 -48.28 -6.28
CA VAL A 355 15.64 -49.51 -5.46
C VAL A 355 15.79 -49.18 -3.94
N LEU A 356 14.90 -49.70 -3.09
CA LEU A 356 14.95 -49.77 -1.60
C LEU A 356 15.18 -51.26 -1.18
N PRO A 357 15.29 -51.65 0.12
CA PRO A 357 15.92 -51.05 1.32
C PRO A 357 16.80 -52.09 2.11
N ALA A 358 17.58 -51.67 3.12
CA ALA A 358 17.86 -52.48 4.33
C ALA A 358 18.72 -51.75 5.39
N SER A 359 18.17 -51.68 6.60
CA SER A 359 18.74 -52.00 7.93
C SER A 359 20.08 -51.45 8.44
N ALA A 360 20.03 -51.16 9.75
CA ALA A 360 21.05 -51.24 10.80
C ALA A 360 21.79 -49.96 11.23
N ALA A 361 21.33 -49.45 12.38
CA ALA A 361 22.07 -49.05 13.58
C ALA A 361 23.60 -48.87 13.47
N ALA A 362 24.10 -47.72 13.92
CA ALA A 362 24.82 -47.58 15.20
C ALA A 362 25.72 -46.32 15.23
N ALA A 363 25.90 -45.81 16.45
CA ALA A 363 27.07 -45.12 16.97
C ALA A 363 27.33 -43.65 16.58
N SER A 364 27.07 -42.83 17.59
CA SER A 364 27.62 -41.51 17.92
C SER A 364 29.15 -41.40 17.89
N ALA A 365 29.67 -40.33 17.29
CA ALA A 365 30.97 -39.68 17.56
C ALA A 365 31.00 -38.26 16.93
N PRO A 366 31.87 -37.34 17.38
CA PRO A 366 31.58 -35.91 17.52
C PRO A 366 31.82 -35.06 16.27
N VAL A 367 31.06 -33.97 16.15
CA VAL A 367 31.22 -32.94 15.12
C VAL A 367 32.49 -32.13 15.40
N ALA A 368 33.46 -32.28 14.51
CA ALA A 368 34.67 -31.46 14.43
C ALA A 368 34.30 -30.01 14.09
N ALA A 369 34.97 -29.09 14.78
CA ALA A 369 34.88 -27.66 14.62
C ALA A 369 35.19 -27.23 13.17
N ALA A 370 34.24 -26.52 12.55
CA ALA A 370 34.49 -25.76 11.34
C ALA A 370 35.27 -24.48 11.69
N PRO A 371 36.24 -24.05 10.88
CA PRO A 371 37.09 -22.91 11.19
C PRO A 371 36.30 -21.60 11.14
N ALA A 372 36.54 -20.76 12.14
CA ALA A 372 36.04 -19.40 12.22
C ALA A 372 36.47 -18.59 10.99
N VAL A 373 35.49 -18.11 10.25
CA VAL A 373 35.69 -17.07 9.24
C VAL A 373 36.07 -15.79 10.00
N PRO A 374 37.22 -15.15 9.71
CA PRO A 374 37.56 -13.89 10.35
C PRO A 374 36.53 -12.83 9.94
N ALA A 375 35.93 -12.20 10.96
CA ALA A 375 35.13 -11.00 10.80
C ALA A 375 36.00 -9.93 10.12
N SER A 376 35.60 -9.51 8.92
CA SER A 376 36.20 -8.33 8.29
C SER A 376 35.19 -7.56 7.47
N SER A 377 35.21 -6.25 7.75
CA SER A 377 34.67 -5.11 7.03
C SER A 377 33.17 -4.87 7.10
N ALA A 378 32.82 -3.85 7.88
CA ALA A 378 31.57 -3.12 7.82
C ALA A 378 31.20 -2.81 6.36
N ALA A 379 29.97 -3.15 5.99
CA ALA A 379 29.36 -2.69 4.76
C ALA A 379 29.46 -1.14 4.68
N PRO A 380 29.57 -0.55 3.48
CA PRO A 380 29.48 0.90 3.35
C PRO A 380 28.12 1.34 3.94
N SER A 381 28.16 2.14 5.00
CA SER A 381 26.97 2.72 5.60
C SER A 381 26.25 3.53 4.53
N SER A 382 24.93 3.33 4.41
CA SER A 382 24.11 4.05 3.44
C SER A 382 24.24 5.56 3.68
N ALA A 383 23.96 6.38 2.66
CA ALA A 383 23.97 7.84 2.82
C ALA A 383 22.99 8.28 3.93
N LEU A 384 21.91 7.53 4.13
CA LEU A 384 20.94 7.71 5.20
C LEU A 384 21.54 7.41 6.58
N ASP A 385 22.29 6.30 6.73
CA ASP A 385 22.94 5.95 7.99
C ASP A 385 23.95 7.02 8.42
N GLN A 386 24.77 7.50 7.49
CA GLN A 386 25.74 8.58 7.76
C GLN A 386 25.03 9.89 8.13
N PHE A 387 23.90 10.18 7.49
CA PHE A 387 23.08 11.35 7.81
C PHE A 387 22.46 11.25 9.20
N MET A 388 21.97 10.07 9.59
CA MET A 388 21.38 9.82 10.90
C MET A 388 22.44 9.89 12.01
N GLN A 389 23.64 9.34 11.79
CA GLN A 389 24.76 9.42 12.73
C GLN A 389 25.25 10.86 12.96
N ALA A 390 25.10 11.75 11.96
CA ALA A 390 25.46 13.15 12.07
C ALA A 390 24.42 14.02 12.80
N GLN A 391 23.26 13.47 13.17
CA GLN A 391 22.21 14.22 13.85
C GLN A 391 22.48 14.35 15.36
N PRO A 392 22.08 15.47 15.97
CA PRO A 392 22.14 15.62 17.41
C PRO A 392 21.20 14.61 18.10
N ALA A 393 21.60 14.15 19.28
CA ALA A 393 20.82 13.20 20.08
C ALA A 393 19.50 13.79 20.64
N THR A 394 19.31 15.11 20.56
CA THR A 394 18.11 15.80 21.03
C THR A 394 17.22 16.19 19.85
N ASP A 395 15.90 16.22 20.08
CA ASP A 395 14.91 16.61 19.07
C ASP A 395 14.74 18.14 18.93
N ALA A 396 15.33 18.93 19.83
CA ALA A 396 15.20 20.39 19.86
C ALA A 396 15.57 21.08 18.53
N PRO A 397 16.67 20.73 17.83
CA PRO A 397 17.00 21.33 16.54
C PRO A 397 15.98 20.99 15.45
N ALA A 398 15.40 19.79 15.48
CA ALA A 398 14.38 19.37 14.53
C ALA A 398 13.08 20.17 14.75
N TRP A 399 12.67 20.37 16.01
CA TRP A 399 11.54 21.23 16.36
C TRP A 399 11.76 22.70 15.97
N GLN A 400 12.98 23.21 16.13
CA GLN A 400 13.33 24.58 15.73
C GLN A 400 13.24 24.74 14.20
N ALA A 401 13.72 23.76 13.43
CA ALA A 401 13.59 23.73 11.98
C ALA A 401 12.11 23.67 11.54
N LEU A 402 11.29 22.86 12.22
CA LEU A 402 9.84 22.80 11.97
C LEU A 402 9.16 24.14 12.29
N ALA A 403 9.45 24.76 13.44
CA ALA A 403 8.89 26.06 13.81
C ALA A 403 9.26 27.15 12.79
N SER A 404 10.53 27.18 12.34
CA SER A 404 11.00 28.09 11.30
C SER A 404 10.27 27.89 9.96
N ALA A 405 9.99 26.64 9.57
CA ALA A 405 9.18 26.34 8.39
C ALA A 405 7.74 26.88 8.50
N TRP A 406 7.24 27.07 9.71
CA TRP A 406 5.94 27.66 10.03
C TRP A 406 5.98 29.19 10.24
N GLY A 407 7.16 29.81 10.13
CA GLY A 407 7.37 31.23 10.41
C GLY A 407 7.29 31.59 11.91
N ALA A 408 7.41 30.60 12.79
CA ALA A 408 7.34 30.73 14.23
C ALA A 408 8.74 30.71 14.85
N ALA A 409 8.94 31.45 15.94
CA ALA A 409 10.21 31.49 16.66
C ALA A 409 10.13 30.59 17.90
N LEU A 410 10.97 29.54 17.94
CA LEU A 410 11.09 28.68 19.11
C LEU A 410 12.41 28.98 19.84
N PRO A 411 12.37 29.45 21.11
CA PRO A 411 13.57 29.64 21.92
C PRO A 411 14.33 28.32 22.13
N ALA A 412 15.66 28.39 22.21
CA ALA A 412 16.48 27.21 22.43
C ALA A 412 16.11 26.52 23.77
N GLY A 413 15.82 25.22 23.71
CA GLY A 413 15.45 24.41 24.88
C GLY A 413 14.00 24.54 25.35
N ALA A 414 13.17 25.37 24.70
CA ALA A 414 11.74 25.45 24.99
C ALA A 414 10.96 24.29 24.34
N ASP A 415 9.95 23.76 25.03
CA ASP A 415 9.04 22.78 24.44
C ASP A 415 8.13 23.47 23.42
N ALA A 416 8.25 23.02 22.16
CA ALA A 416 7.46 23.50 21.04
C ALA A 416 5.95 23.41 21.30
N CYS A 417 5.51 22.32 21.93
CA CYS A 417 4.08 22.05 22.10
C CYS A 417 3.41 22.87 23.20
N THR A 418 4.19 23.46 24.10
CA THR A 418 3.68 24.38 25.13
C THR A 418 3.83 25.84 24.73
N THR A 419 4.83 26.15 23.89
CA THR A 419 5.15 27.53 23.49
C THR A 419 4.33 28.01 22.28
N LEU A 420 4.26 27.20 21.23
CA LEU A 420 3.65 27.56 19.94
C LEU A 420 2.12 27.76 19.95
N PRO A 421 1.32 27.20 20.89
CA PRO A 421 -0.10 27.54 21.00
C PRO A 421 -0.38 29.03 21.14
N ARG A 422 0.54 29.80 21.74
CA ARG A 422 0.44 31.27 21.87
C ARG A 422 0.52 32.00 20.52
N GLU A 423 1.09 31.36 19.50
CA GLU A 423 1.18 31.86 18.13
C GLU A 423 0.08 31.27 17.22
N GLY A 424 -0.93 30.60 17.81
CA GLY A 424 -2.03 29.97 17.09
C GLY A 424 -1.67 28.64 16.40
N LEU A 425 -0.54 28.04 16.77
CA LEU A 425 -0.07 26.75 16.25
C LEU A 425 -0.21 25.65 17.30
N ARG A 426 -0.73 24.49 16.92
CA ARG A 426 -0.84 23.32 17.80
C ARG A 426 0.03 22.18 17.31
N CYS A 427 0.56 21.42 18.26
CA CYS A 427 1.21 20.15 17.96
C CYS A 427 0.19 19.07 17.62
N TYR A 428 0.57 18.20 16.69
CA TYR A 428 -0.07 16.92 16.47
C TYR A 428 1.02 15.84 16.46
N ARG A 429 0.81 14.79 17.26
CA ARG A 429 1.71 13.63 17.33
C ARG A 429 0.93 12.36 17.02
N ASN A 430 1.51 11.47 16.23
CA ASN A 430 0.91 10.17 15.91
C ASN A 430 2.03 9.13 15.83
N ARG A 431 1.92 8.06 16.63
CA ARG A 431 2.94 6.98 16.69
C ARG A 431 2.71 5.85 15.68
N ARG A 432 1.60 5.89 14.92
CA ARG A 432 1.17 4.84 13.97
C ARG A 432 0.77 5.45 12.62
N ALA A 433 1.47 6.47 12.16
CA ALA A 433 1.22 7.10 10.88
C ALA A 433 1.92 6.33 9.74
N GLY A 434 1.26 6.20 8.59
CA GLY A 434 1.90 5.77 7.34
C GLY A 434 2.23 6.97 6.45
N LEU A 435 3.12 6.79 5.45
CA LEU A 435 3.46 7.87 4.51
C LEU A 435 2.24 8.40 3.75
N ASN A 436 1.21 7.58 3.56
CA ASN A 436 -0.06 8.02 2.97
C ASN A 436 -0.71 9.13 3.82
N LEU A 437 -0.72 9.00 5.14
CA LEU A 437 -1.24 10.03 6.04
C LEU A 437 -0.39 11.31 5.93
N VAL A 438 0.93 11.18 5.86
CA VAL A 438 1.87 12.31 5.69
C VAL A 438 1.59 13.07 4.38
N ARG A 439 1.37 12.35 3.27
CA ARG A 439 0.94 12.93 1.98
C ARG A 439 -0.45 13.58 2.05
N GLN A 440 -1.34 13.02 2.87
CA GLN A 440 -2.71 13.49 3.02
C GLN A 440 -2.80 14.77 3.87
N ILE A 441 -1.97 14.91 4.92
CA ILE A 441 -1.88 16.16 5.70
C ILE A 441 -1.06 17.24 4.97
N ASP A 442 -0.13 16.84 4.10
CA ASP A 442 0.62 17.71 3.17
C ASP A 442 1.36 18.86 3.87
N ARG A 443 2.09 18.55 4.94
CA ARG A 443 2.80 19.49 5.81
C ARG A 443 4.18 18.96 6.18
N PRO A 444 5.17 19.83 6.47
CA PRO A 444 6.43 19.39 7.05
C PRO A 444 6.18 18.61 8.35
N VAL A 445 6.80 17.44 8.48
CA VAL A 445 6.64 16.56 9.65
C VAL A 445 8.00 16.17 10.21
N LEU A 446 8.11 16.06 11.52
CA LEU A 446 9.22 15.37 12.15
C LEU A 446 8.98 13.86 12.06
N LEU A 447 10.01 13.13 11.63
CA LEU A 447 10.05 11.68 11.64
C LEU A 447 11.00 11.22 12.74
N ALA A 448 10.58 10.21 13.49
CA ALA A 448 11.46 9.50 14.42
C ALA A 448 12.08 8.29 13.68
N LEU A 449 13.37 8.35 13.38
CA LEU A 449 14.10 7.31 12.66
C LEU A 449 14.92 6.44 13.62
N TYR A 450 14.93 5.13 13.39
CA TYR A 450 15.62 4.15 14.22
C TYR A 450 16.76 3.53 13.38
N PRO A 451 18.04 3.83 13.68
CA PRO A 451 19.17 3.36 12.89
C PRO A 451 19.32 1.83 12.85
N SER A 452 18.83 1.15 13.89
CA SER A 452 18.83 -0.31 13.98
C SER A 452 17.57 -0.78 14.71
N GLU A 453 17.28 -2.08 14.64
CA GLU A 453 16.15 -2.67 15.37
C GLU A 453 16.32 -2.53 16.89
N GLU A 454 17.57 -2.58 17.37
CA GLU A 454 17.98 -2.53 18.78
C GLU A 454 18.14 -1.10 19.34
N ALA A 455 18.06 -0.07 18.51
CA ALA A 455 18.23 1.32 18.97
C ALA A 455 17.08 1.76 19.88
N GLU A 456 17.40 2.09 21.13
CA GLU A 456 16.42 2.56 22.13
C GLU A 456 15.95 4.01 21.91
N ALA A 457 16.80 4.87 21.32
CA ALA A 457 16.52 6.28 21.11
C ALA A 457 16.36 6.61 19.61
N PRO A 458 15.28 7.30 19.20
CA PRO A 458 15.10 7.71 17.83
C PRO A 458 15.90 8.97 17.49
N VAL A 459 16.32 9.05 16.23
CA VAL A 459 16.86 10.26 15.61
C VAL A 459 15.72 11.07 15.00
N SER A 460 15.51 12.30 15.46
CA SER A 460 14.45 13.17 14.96
C SER A 460 14.93 14.00 13.78
N VAL A 461 14.25 13.90 12.63
CA VAL A 461 14.57 14.64 11.41
C VAL A 461 13.34 15.29 10.81
N LEU A 462 13.49 16.42 10.13
CA LEU A 462 12.40 17.11 9.44
C LEU A 462 12.23 16.58 8.02
N LEU A 463 11.06 16.06 7.70
CA LEU A 463 10.64 15.78 6.32
C LEU A 463 10.08 17.06 5.70
N ARG A 464 10.80 17.64 4.73
CA ARG A 464 10.38 18.84 3.99
C ARG A 464 9.72 18.56 2.65
N GLY A 465 10.03 17.42 2.05
CA GLY A 465 9.54 17.04 0.73
C GLY A 465 9.24 15.55 0.67
N LEU A 466 8.17 15.18 -0.03
CA LEU A 466 7.78 13.79 -0.24
C LEU A 466 7.13 13.65 -1.61
N ASP A 467 7.95 13.30 -2.61
CA ASP A 467 7.49 13.03 -3.97
C ASP A 467 7.13 11.54 -4.13
N GLY A 468 6.82 11.08 -5.36
CA GLY A 468 6.38 9.70 -5.60
C GLY A 468 7.38 8.64 -5.12
N ASP A 469 8.68 8.90 -5.30
CA ASP A 469 9.73 7.89 -5.14
C ASP A 469 10.77 8.28 -4.08
N ASN A 470 10.85 9.55 -3.69
CA ASN A 470 11.86 10.11 -2.79
C ASN A 470 11.26 11.00 -1.68
N ALA A 471 11.97 11.01 -0.55
CA ALA A 471 11.76 11.87 0.60
C ALA A 471 12.96 12.82 0.75
N THR A 472 12.70 14.07 1.13
CA THR A 472 13.73 15.06 1.45
C THR A 472 13.75 15.32 2.95
N LEU A 473 14.79 14.83 3.60
CA LEU A 473 15.05 14.97 5.03
C LEU A 473 15.98 16.16 5.28
N GLU A 474 15.73 16.90 6.35
CA GLU A 474 16.52 18.03 6.81
C GLU A 474 16.84 17.84 8.30
N GLY A 475 18.10 18.04 8.67
CA GLY A 475 18.59 17.86 10.03
C GLY A 475 20.04 18.26 10.17
N GLY A 476 20.40 18.90 11.30
CA GLY A 476 21.78 19.32 11.57
C GLY A 476 22.34 20.32 10.53
N GLY A 477 21.47 21.12 9.89
CA GLY A 477 21.85 22.04 8.82
C GLY A 477 22.15 21.37 7.46
N ARG A 478 21.93 20.06 7.34
CA ARG A 478 22.10 19.28 6.10
C ARG A 478 20.74 18.86 5.55
N SER A 479 20.66 18.72 4.23
CA SER A 479 19.50 18.16 3.53
C SER A 479 19.92 16.91 2.77
N LEU A 480 19.13 15.84 2.87
CA LEU A 480 19.36 14.57 2.19
C LEU A 480 18.09 14.12 1.44
N ARG A 481 18.22 13.76 0.16
CA ARG A 481 17.16 13.13 -0.62
C ARG A 481 17.38 11.62 -0.61
N VAL A 482 16.40 10.85 -0.13
CA VAL A 482 16.46 9.38 -0.04
C VAL A 482 15.25 8.75 -0.69
N PRO A 483 15.37 7.56 -1.30
CA PRO A 483 14.23 6.79 -1.77
C PRO A 483 13.26 6.48 -0.62
N VAL A 484 11.95 6.53 -0.91
CA VAL A 484 10.89 6.22 0.06
C VAL A 484 11.03 4.79 0.61
N ALA A 485 11.51 3.84 -0.20
CA ALA A 485 11.76 2.47 0.21
C ALA A 485 12.86 2.35 1.27
N GLU A 486 13.91 3.17 1.19
CA GLU A 486 15.01 3.22 2.16
C GLU A 486 14.53 3.87 3.47
N LEU A 487 13.81 5.00 3.37
CA LEU A 487 13.19 5.63 4.53
C LEU A 487 12.25 4.68 5.29
N ALA A 488 11.49 3.85 4.58
CA ALA A 488 10.54 2.91 5.18
C ALA A 488 11.21 1.80 6.00
N GLN A 489 12.51 1.55 5.83
CA GLN A 489 13.25 0.55 6.62
C GLN A 489 13.61 1.04 8.02
N VAL A 490 13.83 2.35 8.16
CA VAL A 490 14.28 2.97 9.43
C VAL A 490 13.17 3.75 10.14
N TRP A 491 12.03 3.99 9.49
CA TRP A 491 10.90 4.74 10.05
C TRP A 491 9.77 3.82 10.52
N ARG A 492 9.40 3.93 11.80
CA ARG A 492 8.39 3.07 12.46
C ARG A 492 6.98 3.69 12.51
N GLY A 493 6.75 4.80 11.80
CA GLY A 493 5.44 5.45 11.74
C GLY A 493 5.22 6.56 12.76
N GLU A 494 6.22 6.90 13.57
CA GLU A 494 6.12 8.03 14.50
C GLU A 494 6.33 9.36 13.76
N ILE A 495 5.35 10.26 13.92
CA ILE A 495 5.39 11.62 13.39
C ILE A 495 5.01 12.66 14.44
N ALA A 496 5.58 13.85 14.29
CA ALA A 496 5.07 15.06 14.91
C ALA A 496 4.98 16.19 13.87
N THR A 497 3.97 17.04 13.96
CA THR A 497 3.83 18.21 13.09
C THR A 497 3.14 19.35 13.81
N LEU A 498 3.14 20.52 13.18
CA LEU A 498 2.39 21.68 13.60
C LEU A 498 1.20 21.91 12.67
N TRP A 499 0.16 22.54 13.19
CA TRP A 499 -0.99 22.96 12.39
C TRP A 499 -1.61 24.22 12.97
N ARG A 500 -2.26 25.02 12.12
CA ARG A 500 -2.91 26.27 12.55
C ARG A 500 -4.27 25.96 13.16
N ALA A 501 -4.43 26.29 14.44
CA ALA A 501 -5.70 26.12 15.12
C ALA A 501 -6.73 27.12 14.57
N PRO A 502 -7.98 26.69 14.30
CA PRO A 502 -9.05 27.58 13.90
C PRO A 502 -9.37 28.66 14.93
N VAL A 503 -9.83 29.80 14.44
CA VAL A 503 -10.31 30.90 15.29
C VAL A 503 -11.50 30.41 16.12
N GLY A 504 -11.46 30.67 17.43
CA GLY A 504 -12.52 30.27 18.36
C GLY A 504 -12.40 28.84 18.90
N MET A 505 -11.36 28.08 18.55
CA MET A 505 -11.09 26.77 19.13
C MET A 505 -10.55 26.92 20.58
N PRO A 506 -11.14 26.25 21.58
CA PRO A 506 -10.69 26.35 22.97
C PRO A 506 -9.34 25.64 23.18
N ASP A 507 -8.53 26.10 24.13
CA ASP A 507 -7.21 25.52 24.47
C ASP A 507 -7.28 24.03 24.83
N ARG A 508 -8.38 23.62 25.48
CA ARG A 508 -8.73 22.23 25.76
C ARG A 508 -10.16 21.97 25.32
N GLY A 509 -10.39 20.83 24.67
CA GLY A 509 -11.71 20.44 24.16
C GLY A 509 -11.80 20.40 22.63
N GLU A 510 -13.02 20.19 22.14
CA GLU A 510 -13.33 20.14 20.73
C GLU A 510 -13.67 21.55 20.19
N ILE A 511 -13.50 21.76 18.88
CA ILE A 511 -13.83 23.04 18.24
C ILE A 511 -15.33 23.40 18.39
N THR A 512 -16.19 22.41 18.57
CA THR A 512 -17.63 22.57 18.75
C THR A 512 -18.04 23.04 20.13
N ASP A 513 -17.13 23.01 21.11
CA ASP A 513 -17.41 23.44 22.48
C ASP A 513 -17.54 24.97 22.60
N SER A 514 -17.03 25.70 21.60
CA SER A 514 -17.14 27.15 21.48
C SER A 514 -18.14 27.53 20.38
N PRO A 515 -19.08 28.46 20.61
CA PRO A 515 -20.00 28.94 19.59
C PRO A 515 -19.29 29.50 18.35
N ALA A 516 -18.17 30.20 18.55
CA ALA A 516 -17.35 30.74 17.47
C ALA A 516 -16.67 29.62 16.66
N GLY A 517 -16.16 28.59 17.35
CA GLY A 517 -15.54 27.43 16.70
C GLY A 517 -16.55 26.58 15.92
N ALA A 518 -17.74 26.35 16.48
CA ALA A 518 -18.84 25.65 15.80
C ALA A 518 -19.28 26.39 14.52
N ALA A 519 -19.45 27.72 14.59
CA ALA A 519 -19.79 28.54 13.43
C ALA A 519 -18.70 28.51 12.34
N TRP A 520 -17.43 28.59 12.75
CA TRP A 520 -16.29 28.46 11.84
C TRP A 520 -16.31 27.11 11.12
N LEU A 521 -16.55 26.03 11.86
CA LEU A 521 -16.58 24.67 11.32
C LEU A 521 -17.73 24.49 10.32
N ASP A 522 -18.92 24.99 10.66
CA ASP A 522 -20.10 24.92 9.79
C ASP A 522 -19.89 25.67 8.47
N GLN A 523 -19.27 26.87 8.53
CA GLN A 523 -18.94 27.66 7.35
C GLN A 523 -17.94 26.93 6.45
N ARG A 524 -16.91 26.31 7.03
CA ARG A 524 -15.87 25.59 6.29
C ARG A 524 -16.41 24.32 5.64
N LEU A 525 -17.22 23.54 6.36
CA LEU A 525 -17.89 22.33 5.83
C LEU A 525 -18.94 22.66 4.75
N ALA A 526 -19.51 23.87 4.78
CA ALA A 526 -20.42 24.34 3.74
C ALA A 526 -19.71 24.71 2.43
N SER A 527 -18.40 24.94 2.46
CA SER A 527 -17.64 25.31 1.26
C SER A 527 -17.62 24.17 0.23
N LYS A 528 -17.65 24.52 -1.06
CA LYS A 528 -17.52 23.54 -2.16
C LYS A 528 -16.24 22.71 -2.05
N ALA A 529 -15.16 23.31 -1.55
CA ALA A 529 -13.88 22.64 -1.39
C ALA A 529 -13.92 21.53 -0.32
N ALA A 530 -14.81 21.63 0.68
CA ALA A 530 -15.09 20.57 1.65
C ALA A 530 -16.24 19.63 1.21
N GLY A 531 -16.71 19.73 -0.03
CA GLY A 531 -17.85 18.94 -0.54
C GLY A 531 -19.23 19.46 -0.12
N GLY A 532 -19.31 20.68 0.40
CA GLY A 532 -20.55 21.33 0.82
C GLY A 532 -21.31 21.99 -0.34
N SER A 533 -22.62 22.18 -0.15
CA SER A 533 -23.54 22.77 -1.14
C SER A 533 -23.62 24.31 -1.07
N GLY A 534 -22.72 24.97 -0.35
CA GLY A 534 -22.75 26.40 -0.05
C GLY A 534 -23.33 26.72 1.34
N PRO A 535 -23.17 27.96 1.83
CA PRO A 535 -23.71 28.38 3.11
C PRO A 535 -25.24 28.32 3.08
N GLY A 536 -25.84 27.45 3.89
CA GLY A 536 -27.28 27.42 4.09
C GLY A 536 -27.73 28.58 4.99
N SER A 537 -28.96 29.07 4.82
CA SER A 537 -29.52 30.19 5.59
C SER A 537 -29.97 29.83 7.02
N LYS A 538 -29.86 28.56 7.43
CA LYS A 538 -30.32 28.07 8.73
C LYS A 538 -29.17 27.64 9.64
N PRO A 539 -29.25 27.86 10.96
CA PRO A 539 -28.32 27.32 11.94
C PRO A 539 -28.22 25.79 11.81
N VAL A 540 -27.00 25.26 11.82
CA VAL A 540 -26.75 23.82 11.70
C VAL A 540 -26.91 23.17 13.07
N THR A 541 -27.76 22.15 13.17
CA THR A 541 -27.92 21.41 14.42
C THR A 541 -26.68 20.54 14.71
N PRO A 542 -26.40 20.17 15.98
CA PRO A 542 -25.27 19.29 16.30
C PRO A 542 -25.24 17.98 15.49
N ALA A 543 -26.41 17.34 15.30
CA ALA A 543 -26.53 16.12 14.50
C ALA A 543 -26.22 16.36 13.01
N GLN A 544 -26.68 17.47 12.45
CA GLN A 544 -26.36 17.85 11.06
C GLN A 544 -24.87 18.15 10.89
N ARG A 545 -24.25 18.78 11.89
CA ARG A 545 -22.81 19.05 11.91
C ARG A 545 -22.01 17.75 11.94
N GLN A 546 -22.34 16.84 12.86
CA GLN A 546 -21.72 15.52 12.94
C GLN A 546 -21.85 14.76 11.61
N SER A 547 -23.02 14.78 10.98
CA SER A 547 -23.24 14.18 9.65
C SER A 547 -22.40 14.83 8.54
N ARG A 548 -22.21 16.16 8.57
CA ARG A 548 -21.33 16.87 7.62
C ARG A 548 -19.86 16.52 7.84
N ILE A 549 -19.42 16.46 9.09
CA ILE A 549 -18.06 16.03 9.45
C ILE A 549 -17.82 14.60 8.96
N HIS A 550 -18.73 13.68 9.27
CA HIS A 550 -18.66 12.29 8.83
C HIS A 550 -18.56 12.16 7.31
N ARG A 551 -19.36 12.92 6.54
CA ARG A 551 -19.28 12.95 5.08
C ARG A 551 -17.94 13.52 4.57
N PHE A 552 -17.43 14.56 5.21
CA PHE A 552 -16.12 15.12 4.87
C PHE A 552 -15.00 14.10 5.14
N GLN A 553 -15.02 13.44 6.30
CA GLN A 553 -14.04 12.40 6.67
C GLN A 553 -14.05 11.23 5.68
N LEU A 554 -15.23 10.74 5.32
CA LEU A 554 -15.39 9.72 4.28
C LEU A 554 -14.79 10.18 2.95
N ALA A 555 -15.06 11.41 2.51
CA ALA A 555 -14.54 11.96 1.26
C ALA A 555 -13.02 12.15 1.28
N GLN A 556 -12.45 12.45 2.44
CA GLN A 556 -11.00 12.56 2.60
C GLN A 556 -10.33 11.19 2.74
N GLY A 557 -11.04 10.13 3.12
CA GLY A 557 -10.47 8.80 3.34
C GLY A 557 -9.83 8.65 4.73
N VAL A 558 -10.42 9.28 5.75
CA VAL A 558 -10.07 9.09 7.18
C VAL A 558 -11.25 8.48 7.93
N THR A 559 -11.00 7.97 9.15
CA THR A 559 -12.04 7.38 10.01
C THR A 559 -13.22 8.35 10.18
N PRO A 560 -14.45 7.94 9.79
CA PRO A 560 -15.60 8.82 9.82
C PRO A 560 -16.30 8.76 11.18
N ASP A 561 -15.64 9.23 12.23
CA ASP A 561 -16.20 9.26 13.59
C ASP A 561 -17.20 10.41 13.83
N GLY A 562 -17.33 11.33 12.85
CA GLY A 562 -18.18 12.51 12.93
C GLY A 562 -17.63 13.58 13.88
N ARG A 563 -16.41 13.42 14.41
CA ARG A 563 -15.76 14.37 15.33
C ARG A 563 -14.71 15.21 14.59
N ALA A 564 -14.66 16.50 14.91
CA ALA A 564 -13.71 17.42 14.32
C ALA A 564 -12.37 17.43 15.09
N GLY A 565 -11.71 16.27 15.14
CA GLY A 565 -10.39 16.12 15.75
C GLY A 565 -9.28 16.84 14.95
N PRO A 566 -8.04 16.90 15.48
CA PRO A 566 -6.91 17.60 14.84
C PRO A 566 -6.67 17.18 13.39
N LEU A 567 -6.76 15.87 13.09
CA LEU A 567 -6.60 15.36 11.73
C LEU A 567 -7.67 15.91 10.78
N THR A 568 -8.94 15.82 11.19
CA THR A 568 -10.07 16.38 10.42
C THR A 568 -9.89 17.87 10.16
N LEU A 569 -9.46 18.64 11.17
CA LEU A 569 -9.22 20.08 11.05
C LEU A 569 -8.04 20.42 10.14
N MET A 570 -6.94 19.66 10.21
CA MET A 570 -5.81 19.81 9.29
C MET A 570 -6.20 19.57 7.83
N LEU A 571 -7.04 18.55 7.58
CA LEU A 571 -7.57 18.25 6.25
C LEU A 571 -8.54 19.33 5.77
N LEU A 572 -9.35 19.88 6.68
CA LEU A 572 -10.26 20.97 6.36
C LEU A 572 -9.51 22.28 6.04
N ASN A 573 -8.44 22.60 6.78
CA ASN A 573 -7.55 23.71 6.48
C ASN A 573 -6.97 23.56 5.07
N ARG A 574 -6.48 22.36 4.73
CA ARG A 574 -5.94 22.04 3.40
C ARG A 574 -7.00 22.20 2.31
N ALA A 575 -8.16 21.59 2.49
CA ALA A 575 -9.25 21.62 1.52
C ALA A 575 -9.72 23.04 1.27
N THR A 576 -9.82 23.86 2.32
CA THR A 576 -10.31 25.25 2.22
C THR A 576 -9.21 26.29 1.95
N GLY A 577 -7.99 25.85 1.65
CA GLY A 577 -6.90 26.71 1.19
C GLY A 577 -6.29 27.62 2.26
N VAL A 578 -6.28 27.21 3.53
CA VAL A 578 -5.56 27.94 4.58
C VAL A 578 -4.07 27.97 4.24
N ASN A 579 -3.44 29.14 4.37
CA ASN A 579 -2.04 29.34 4.05
C ASN A 579 -1.15 28.73 5.14
N GLU A 580 -0.56 27.58 4.83
CA GLU A 580 0.27 26.76 5.70
C GLU A 580 1.42 26.17 4.88
N PRO A 581 2.59 25.93 5.50
CA PRO A 581 3.71 25.32 4.80
C PRO A 581 3.33 23.91 4.33
N ARG A 582 3.69 23.60 3.08
CA ARG A 582 3.40 22.30 2.44
C ARG A 582 4.66 21.51 2.20
N LEU A 583 4.50 20.18 2.07
CA LEU A 583 5.57 19.34 1.59
C LEU A 583 5.88 19.76 0.15
N ARG A 584 7.13 20.15 -0.11
CA ARG A 584 7.53 20.57 -1.45
C ARG A 584 7.80 19.33 -2.29
N ASN A 585 7.17 19.26 -3.46
CA ASN A 585 7.64 18.41 -4.54
C ASN A 585 8.76 19.19 -5.25
N THR A 586 9.98 19.14 -4.73
CA THR A 586 11.12 19.63 -5.51
C THR A 586 11.34 18.68 -6.69
N PRO A 587 11.36 19.17 -7.95
CA PRO A 587 11.77 18.36 -9.09
C PRO A 587 13.18 17.78 -8.86
#